data_AF-A0A3A9ZL13-F1
#
_entry.id   AF-A0A3A9ZL13-F1
#
_cell.length_a   1.000
_cell.length_b   1.000
_cell.length_c   1.000
_cell.angle_alpha   90.00
_cell.angle_beta   90.00
_cell.angle_gamma   90.00
#
_symmetry.space_group_name_H-M   'P 1'
#
loop_
_entity.id
_entity.type
_entity.pdbx_description
1 polymer ?
#
loop_
_entity_poly.entity_id
_entity_poly.type
_entity_poly.pdbx_seq_one_letter_code
_entity_poly.pdbx_strand_id
1 'polypeptide(L)'
;MARERWPRLSAFANISVYIDHSPNPPPAWTCHVCGTDWPCAKWRTANPGPAERKLLLPVISGLLPGAIRDLRGRVDGPQPPEIVKRFLFFLPLSDDEALAIARRMR
;
A
#
# COMPACT_ATOMS: atom_id res chain seq x y z
N MET A 1 19.42 -2.95 40.72
CA MET A 1 19.10 -1.96 39.68
C MET A 1 18.92 -2.68 38.35
N ALA A 2 17.73 -3.22 38.10
CA ALA A 2 17.41 -3.89 36.84
C ALA A 2 16.90 -2.84 35.85
N ARG A 3 17.73 -2.50 34.86
CA ARG A 3 17.29 -1.71 33.70
C ARG A 3 16.49 -2.64 32.80
N GLU A 4 15.18 -2.62 32.97
CA GLU A 4 14.24 -3.39 32.16
C GLU A 4 14.39 -2.98 30.69
N ARG A 5 14.94 -3.90 29.89
CA ARG A 5 15.06 -3.80 28.44
C ARG A 5 13.72 -4.19 27.82
N TRP A 6 12.74 -3.31 27.90
CA TRP A 6 11.51 -3.46 27.11
C TRP A 6 11.84 -3.22 25.63
N PRO A 7 11.61 -4.17 24.70
CA PRO A 7 11.62 -3.88 23.28
C PRO A 7 10.42 -2.97 23.03
N ARG A 8 10.68 -1.67 22.88
CA ARG A 8 9.65 -0.64 22.73
C ARG A 8 8.69 -1.02 21.60
N LEU A 9 7.42 -0.71 21.83
CA LEU A 9 6.22 -0.93 21.02
C LEU A 9 6.25 -0.24 19.62
N SER A 10 7.41 -0.10 18.99
CA SER A 10 7.61 0.59 17.70
C SER A 10 7.12 -0.19 16.48
N ALA A 11 6.65 -1.43 16.63
CA ALA A 11 6.14 -2.23 15.51
C ALA A 11 4.85 -1.65 14.87
N PHE A 12 4.23 -0.66 15.51
CA PHE A 12 2.98 -0.03 15.08
C PHE A 12 3.04 1.50 15.16
N ALA A 13 4.22 2.10 15.01
CA ALA A 13 4.38 3.55 15.11
C ALA A 13 3.43 4.33 14.17
N ASN A 14 3.04 3.72 13.05
CA ASN A 14 2.19 4.32 12.04
C ASN A 14 0.79 3.72 11.94
N ILE A 15 0.36 2.86 12.88
CA ILE A 15 -0.90 2.12 12.73
C ILE A 15 -2.12 3.05 12.58
N SER A 16 -2.17 4.18 13.28
CA SER A 16 -3.25 5.17 13.11
C SER A 16 -3.26 5.72 11.69
N VAL A 17 -2.10 6.05 11.10
CA VAL A 17 -2.05 6.50 9.69
C VAL A 17 -2.60 5.42 8.76
N TYR A 18 -2.27 4.15 9.02
CA TYR A 18 -2.77 3.04 8.21
C TYR A 18 -4.26 2.74 8.40
N ILE A 19 -4.86 3.12 9.52
CA ILE A 19 -6.30 2.92 9.72
C ILE A 19 -7.07 4.11 9.15
N ASP A 20 -6.64 5.33 9.48
CA ASP A 20 -7.34 6.56 9.16
C ASP A 20 -7.30 6.85 7.66
N HIS A 21 -6.16 6.63 7.01
CA HIS A 21 -5.99 6.92 5.59
C HIS A 21 -6.32 5.73 4.69
N SER A 22 -7.30 4.90 5.06
CA SER A 22 -7.74 3.72 4.29
C SER A 22 -8.36 4.07 2.91
N PRO A 23 -8.42 3.13 1.95
CA PRO A 23 -9.07 3.40 0.67
C PRO A 23 -10.59 3.42 0.83
N ASN A 24 -11.25 4.35 0.15
CA ASN A 24 -12.68 4.26 -0.11
C ASN A 24 -13.00 2.97 -0.88
N PRO A 25 -14.22 2.43 -0.73
CA PRO A 25 -14.63 1.23 -1.44
C PRO A 25 -14.41 1.33 -2.97
N PRO A 26 -14.13 0.20 -3.62
CA PRO A 26 -14.12 0.11 -5.07
C PRO A 26 -15.38 0.73 -5.71
N PRO A 27 -15.28 1.37 -6.88
CA PRO A 27 -14.11 1.50 -7.74
C PRO A 27 -13.32 2.80 -7.51
N ALA A 28 -13.56 3.55 -6.42
CA ALA A 28 -12.99 4.87 -6.25
C ALA A 28 -11.47 4.84 -6.06
N TRP A 29 -10.96 3.92 -5.21
CA TRP A 29 -9.53 3.79 -4.87
C TRP A 29 -8.86 5.11 -4.47
N THR A 30 -9.64 6.02 -3.88
CA THR A 30 -9.18 7.26 -3.26
C THR A 30 -9.09 7.09 -1.75
N CYS A 31 -8.25 7.87 -1.08
CA CYS A 31 -8.14 7.86 0.36
C CYS A 31 -9.40 8.47 0.98
N HIS A 32 -9.95 7.79 1.98
CA HIS A 32 -11.14 8.25 2.69
C HIS A 32 -10.97 9.65 3.31
N VAL A 33 -9.79 9.93 3.87
CA VAL A 33 -9.50 11.21 4.55
C VAL A 33 -9.00 12.29 3.58
N CYS A 34 -8.14 11.94 2.63
CA CYS A 34 -7.51 12.94 1.76
C CYS A 34 -8.30 13.24 0.48
N GLY A 35 -9.19 12.34 0.05
CA GLY A 35 -9.88 12.43 -1.25
C GLY A 35 -8.98 12.18 -2.47
N THR A 36 -7.66 12.09 -2.29
CA THR A 36 -6.69 11.82 -3.36
C THR A 36 -6.56 10.33 -3.64
N ASP A 37 -5.87 9.98 -4.72
CA ASP A 37 -5.43 8.63 -5.01
C ASP A 37 -4.80 7.91 -3.80
N TRP A 38 -5.32 6.72 -3.48
CA TRP A 38 -4.77 5.85 -2.43
C TRP A 38 -3.76 4.85 -3.00
N PRO A 39 -2.61 4.58 -2.34
CA PRO A 39 -2.14 5.17 -1.10
C PRO A 39 -1.77 6.67 -1.23
N CYS A 40 -2.36 7.50 -0.37
CA CYS A 40 -2.13 8.95 -0.40
C CYS A 40 -0.73 9.31 0.10
N ALA A 41 -0.30 10.57 -0.10
CA ALA A 41 1.02 11.04 0.32
C ALA A 41 1.29 10.75 1.80
N LYS A 42 0.32 11.01 2.70
CA LYS A 42 0.45 10.78 4.14
C LYS A 42 0.66 9.31 4.50
N TRP A 43 -0.01 8.41 3.79
CA TRP A 43 0.22 6.97 3.89
C TRP A 43 1.62 6.58 3.42
N ARG A 44 2.07 7.13 2.29
CA ARG A 44 3.39 6.83 1.71
C ARG A 44 4.53 7.36 2.58
N THR A 45 4.37 8.53 3.21
CA THR A 45 5.38 9.12 4.09
C THR A 45 5.54 8.40 5.42
N ALA A 46 4.53 7.63 5.86
CA ALA A 46 4.64 6.80 7.05
C ALA A 46 5.78 5.76 6.93
N ASN A 47 6.17 5.41 5.69
CA ASN A 47 7.32 4.57 5.33
C ASN A 47 7.51 3.37 6.27
N PRO A 48 6.75 2.28 6.08
CA PRO A 48 6.71 1.17 7.01
C PRO A 48 8.10 0.57 7.24
N GLY A 49 8.44 0.28 8.49
CA GLY A 49 9.63 -0.48 8.85
C GLY A 49 9.53 -1.95 8.41
N PRO A 50 10.61 -2.75 8.51
CA PRO A 50 10.60 -4.15 8.06
C PRO A 50 9.51 -5.02 8.69
N ALA A 51 9.19 -4.82 9.97
CA ALA A 51 8.11 -5.53 10.65
C ALA A 51 6.72 -5.14 10.12
N GLU A 52 6.48 -3.84 9.95
CA GLU A 52 5.22 -3.32 9.39
C GLU A 52 5.03 -3.78 7.94
N ARG A 53 6.09 -3.78 7.11
CA ARG A 53 6.02 -4.29 5.73
C ARG A 53 5.57 -5.74 5.66
N LYS A 54 6.04 -6.60 6.58
CA LYS A 54 5.61 -8.02 6.64
C LYS A 54 4.11 -8.16 6.93
N LEU A 55 3.54 -7.26 7.72
CA LEU A 55 2.11 -7.24 8.04
C LEU A 55 1.28 -6.62 6.91
N LEU A 56 1.76 -5.54 6.31
CA LEU A 56 1.06 -4.82 5.24
C LEU A 56 1.06 -5.60 3.92
N LEU A 57 2.14 -6.29 3.57
CA LEU A 57 2.26 -6.98 2.29
C LEU A 57 1.07 -7.88 1.94
N PRO A 58 0.61 -8.83 2.79
CA PRO A 58 -0.55 -9.66 2.47
C PRO A 58 -1.84 -8.84 2.33
N VAL A 59 -2.05 -7.83 3.19
CA VAL A 59 -3.24 -6.96 3.17
C VAL A 59 -3.32 -6.18 1.86
N ILE A 60 -2.24 -5.49 1.50
CA ILE A 60 -2.15 -4.68 0.27
C ILE A 60 -2.20 -5.57 -0.97
N SER A 61 -1.57 -6.75 -0.94
CA SER A 61 -1.60 -7.69 -2.05
C SER A 61 -3.02 -8.20 -2.33
N GLY A 62 -3.84 -8.39 -1.28
CA GLY A 62 -5.25 -8.77 -1.43
C GLY A 62 -6.11 -7.71 -2.15
N LEU A 63 -5.71 -6.44 -2.12
CA LEU A 63 -6.42 -5.35 -2.80
C LEU A 63 -6.04 -5.23 -4.29
N LEU A 64 -4.86 -5.73 -4.68
CA LEU A 64 -4.32 -5.54 -6.03
C LEU A 64 -5.21 -6.07 -7.16
N PRO A 65 -5.82 -7.28 -7.08
CA PRO A 65 -6.69 -7.76 -8.16
C PRO A 65 -7.87 -6.83 -8.43
N GLY A 66 -8.53 -6.33 -7.38
CA GLY A 66 -9.63 -5.37 -7.48
C GLY A 66 -9.15 -4.03 -8.05
N ALA A 67 -8.05 -3.49 -7.54
CA ALA A 67 -7.49 -2.24 -8.03
C ALA A 67 -7.08 -2.32 -9.51
N ILE A 68 -6.42 -3.41 -9.91
CA ILE A 68 -6.04 -3.65 -11.31
C ILE A 68 -7.30 -3.71 -12.19
N ARG A 69 -8.33 -4.45 -11.78
CA ARG A 69 -9.58 -4.56 -12.53
C ARG A 69 -10.26 -3.19 -12.72
N ASP A 70 -10.33 -2.39 -11.66
CA ASP A 70 -11.16 -1.18 -11.66
C ASP A 70 -10.45 0.06 -12.19
N LEU A 71 -9.11 0.09 -12.13
CA LEU A 71 -8.30 1.23 -12.60
C LEU A 71 -7.75 1.02 -14.01
N ARG A 72 -7.52 -0.23 -14.43
CA ARG A 72 -7.05 -0.52 -15.79
C ARG A 72 -8.11 -0.11 -16.80
N GLY A 73 -7.67 0.47 -17.92
CA GLY A 73 -8.54 0.76 -19.06
C GLY A 73 -9.39 2.02 -18.91
N ARG A 74 -9.23 2.78 -17.82
CA ARG A 74 -9.71 4.17 -17.76
C ARG A 74 -8.92 4.99 -18.79
N VAL A 75 -9.60 5.92 -19.46
CA VAL A 75 -8.96 6.92 -20.31
C VAL A 75 -7.99 7.70 -19.43
N ASP A 76 -6.72 7.76 -19.83
CA ASP A 76 -5.61 8.34 -19.07
C ASP A 76 -5.36 7.69 -17.68
N GLY A 77 -5.87 6.47 -17.47
CA GLY A 77 -5.70 5.71 -16.24
C GLY A 77 -4.34 5.00 -16.16
N PRO A 78 -3.90 4.64 -14.94
CA PRO A 78 -2.62 3.96 -14.74
C PRO A 78 -2.63 2.57 -15.39
N GLN A 79 -1.50 2.20 -15.98
CA GLN A 79 -1.26 0.86 -16.47
C GLN A 79 -1.10 -0.13 -15.30
N PRO A 80 -1.37 -1.43 -15.52
CA PRO A 80 -1.22 -2.45 -14.48
C PRO A 80 0.09 -2.43 -13.67
N PRO A 81 1.30 -2.27 -14.26
CA PRO A 81 2.53 -2.14 -13.47
C PRO A 81 2.57 -0.87 -12.61
N GLU A 82 2.00 0.25 -13.07
CA GLU A 82 1.93 1.51 -12.32
C GLU A 82 1.00 1.36 -11.11
N ILE A 83 -0.11 0.62 -11.26
CA ILE A 83 -1.02 0.27 -10.14
C ILE A 83 -0.26 -0.56 -9.10
N VAL A 84 0.51 -1.56 -9.51
CA VAL A 84 1.31 -2.39 -8.60
C VAL A 84 2.32 -1.55 -7.83
N LYS A 85 3.09 -0.69 -8.53
CA LYS A 85 4.08 0.20 -7.89
C LYS A 85 3.42 1.19 -6.93
N ARG A 86 2.24 1.70 -7.29
CA ARG A 86 1.45 2.60 -6.44
C ARG A 86 1.04 1.94 -5.13
N PHE A 87 0.50 0.73 -5.18
CA PHE A 87 0.01 0.03 -3.99
C PHE A 87 1.16 -0.54 -3.15
N LEU A 88 2.18 -1.11 -3.79
CA LEU A 88 3.37 -1.69 -3.14
C LEU A 88 4.54 -0.68 -3.04
N PHE A 89 4.25 0.60 -2.83
CA PHE A 89 5.24 1.70 -2.84
C PHE A 89 6.44 1.50 -1.90
N PHE A 90 6.30 0.66 -0.88
CA PHE A 90 7.34 0.34 0.12
C PHE A 90 8.29 -0.78 -0.34
N LEU A 91 8.09 -1.34 -1.53
CA LEU A 91 8.98 -2.28 -2.19
C LEU A 91 9.71 -1.58 -3.34
N PRO A 92 11.04 -1.75 -3.47
CA PRO A 92 11.81 -1.18 -4.58
C PRO A 92 11.63 -2.03 -5.85
N LEU A 93 10.43 -2.03 -6.43
CA LEU A 93 10.10 -2.82 -7.62
C LEU A 93 10.59 -2.13 -8.90
N SER A 94 11.30 -2.87 -9.74
CA SER A 94 11.51 -2.53 -11.15
C SER A 94 10.19 -2.60 -11.95
N ASP A 95 10.19 -2.05 -13.17
CA ASP A 95 9.04 -2.18 -14.08
C ASP A 95 8.74 -3.64 -14.44
N ASP A 96 9.78 -4.45 -14.67
CA ASP A 96 9.64 -5.87 -15.02
C ASP A 96 9.04 -6.68 -13.87
N GLU A 97 9.48 -6.42 -12.62
CA GLU A 97 8.89 -7.06 -11.44
C GLU A 97 7.43 -6.65 -11.24
N ALA A 98 7.14 -5.35 -11.36
CA ALA A 98 5.78 -4.84 -11.24
C ALA A 98 4.85 -5.43 -12.31
N LEU A 99 5.35 -5.57 -13.55
CA LEU A 99 4.62 -6.21 -14.64
C LEU A 99 4.42 -7.71 -14.38
N ALA A 100 5.44 -8.42 -13.89
CA ALA A 100 5.33 -9.83 -13.55
C ALA A 100 4.30 -10.07 -12.43
N ILE A 101 4.27 -9.21 -11.41
CA ILE A 101 3.24 -9.22 -10.36
C ILE A 101 1.87 -8.93 -10.98
N ALA A 102 1.74 -7.86 -11.77
CA ALA A 102 0.49 -7.48 -12.42
C ALA A 102 -0.06 -8.55 -13.37
N ARG A 103 0.76 -9.47 -13.88
CA ARG A 103 0.34 -10.63 -14.68
C ARG A 103 -0.17 -11.78 -13.82
N ARG A 104 0.40 -11.98 -12.63
CA ARG A 104 -0.03 -13.03 -11.68
C ARG A 104 -1.35 -12.71 -10.97
N MET A 105 -1.71 -11.43 -10.88
CA MET A 105 -2.93 -10.95 -10.22
C MET A 105 -4.14 -10.87 -11.15
N ARG A 106 -4.05 -11.40 -12.38
CA ARG A 106 -5.11 -11.38 -13.40
C ARG A 106 -5.97 -12.62 -13.31
#